data_AF-A0A937XIN7-F1
#
_entry.id   AF-A0A937XIN7-F1
#
_cell.length_a   1.000
_cell.length_b   1.000
_cell.length_c   1.000
_cell.angle_alpha   90.00
_cell.angle_beta   90.00
_cell.angle_gamma   90.00
#
_symmetry.space_group_name_H-M   'P 1'
#
loop_
_entity.id
_entity.type
_entity.pdbx_description
1 polymer ?
#
loop_
_entity_poly.entity_id
_entity_poly.type
_entity_poly.pdbx_seq_one_letter_code
_entity_poly.pdbx_strand_id
1 'polypeptide(L)'
;MTNLPSQPAADRSKYILLTPNGAKALSVVAIGSLYAWFVLKLFLTTETPVLQLIVGALGLIGVLSSVVMFLCTYSFVANAPDKYLDEREIQDRNAAYMRAYIYAVSMLLVGYIASDVVGKVYSGFEVTPEVLTNYLNLALFTCLIMPATILAWRDRSPVD
;
A
#
# COMPACT_ATOMS: atom_id res chain seq x y z
N MET A 1 32.19 26.67 -19.46
CA MET A 1 30.81 26.55 -18.93
C MET A 1 29.98 25.86 -20.00
N THR A 2 29.87 24.54 -19.93
CA THR A 2 29.06 23.74 -20.85
C THR A 2 27.60 23.86 -20.43
N ASN A 3 26.79 24.50 -21.26
CA ASN A 3 25.33 24.55 -21.09
C ASN A 3 24.80 23.11 -21.15
N LEU A 4 24.40 22.57 -20.00
CA LEU A 4 23.66 21.32 -19.96
C LEU A 4 22.32 21.56 -20.67
N PRO A 5 21.92 20.69 -21.61
CA PRO A 5 20.62 20.80 -22.26
C PRO A 5 19.53 20.78 -21.19
N SER A 6 18.59 21.73 -21.26
CA SER A 6 17.41 21.75 -20.40
C SER A 6 16.70 20.40 -20.52
N GLN A 7 16.69 19.63 -19.44
CA GLN A 7 16.09 18.30 -19.46
C GLN A 7 14.59 18.41 -19.78
N PRO A 8 14.05 17.50 -20.63
CA PRO A 8 12.62 17.46 -20.86
C PRO A 8 11.92 17.15 -19.53
N ALA A 9 11.01 18.03 -19.12
CA ALA A 9 10.14 17.79 -17.97
C ALA A 9 9.47 16.42 -18.15
N ALA A 10 9.52 15.58 -17.12
CA ALA A 10 8.84 14.29 -17.14
C ALA A 10 7.38 14.51 -17.58
N ASP A 11 6.92 13.75 -18.59
CA ASP A 11 5.58 13.86 -19.14
C ASP A 11 4.55 13.42 -18.09
N ARG A 12 4.16 14.36 -17.22
CA ARG A 12 3.23 14.15 -16.11
C ARG A 12 1.78 13.92 -16.58
N SER A 13 1.50 14.00 -17.89
CA SER A 13 0.14 13.89 -18.45
C SER A 13 -0.46 12.49 -18.41
N LYS A 14 0.37 11.45 -18.19
CA LYS A 14 -0.05 10.04 -18.17
C LYS A 14 -0.53 9.55 -16.81
N TYR A 15 -0.58 10.41 -15.79
CA TYR A 15 -0.76 10.00 -14.39
C TYR A 15 -2.00 10.58 -13.74
N ILE A 16 -2.50 9.85 -12.74
CA ILE A 16 -3.56 10.35 -11.87
C ILE A 16 -2.94 11.39 -10.93
N LEU A 17 -3.19 12.65 -11.26
CA LEU A 17 -2.83 13.80 -10.43
C LEU A 17 -3.73 13.79 -9.20
N LEU A 18 -3.16 13.40 -8.07
CA LEU A 18 -3.82 13.43 -6.78
C LEU A 18 -3.26 14.58 -5.96
N THR A 19 -4.15 15.37 -5.37
CA THR A 19 -3.76 16.34 -4.34
C THR A 19 -3.19 15.58 -3.13
N PRO A 20 -2.35 16.22 -2.30
CA PRO A 20 -1.78 15.57 -1.12
C PRO A 20 -2.85 14.97 -0.20
N ASN A 21 -3.98 15.67 -0.02
CA ASN A 21 -5.10 15.17 0.77
C ASN A 21 -5.85 14.02 0.07
N GLY A 22 -5.99 14.08 -1.25
CA GLY A 22 -6.56 12.99 -2.04
C GLY A 22 -5.74 11.71 -1.92
N ALA A 23 -4.41 11.81 -2.01
CA ALA A 23 -3.50 10.67 -1.85
C ALA A 23 -3.50 10.13 -0.41
N LYS A 24 -3.54 11.00 0.60
CA LYS A 24 -3.70 10.59 2.02
C LYS A 24 -5.01 9.85 2.23
N ALA A 25 -6.14 10.43 1.81
CA ALA A 25 -7.45 9.79 1.94
C ALA A 25 -7.51 8.45 1.21
N LEU A 26 -7.01 8.39 -0.03
CA LEU A 26 -6.97 7.17 -0.82
C LEU A 26 -6.08 6.09 -0.16
N SER A 27 -4.96 6.46 0.45
CA SER A 27 -4.11 5.53 1.19
C SER A 27 -4.80 4.96 2.45
N VAL A 28 -5.58 5.79 3.17
CA VAL A 28 -6.38 5.33 4.32
C VAL A 28 -7.46 4.37 3.86
N VAL A 29 -8.15 4.68 2.75
CA VAL A 29 -9.15 3.79 2.17
C VAL A 29 -8.50 2.49 1.74
N ALA A 30 -7.39 2.51 1.01
CA ALA A 30 -6.70 1.33 0.52
C ALA A 30 -6.23 0.42 1.66
N ILE A 31 -5.44 0.96 2.61
CA ILE A 31 -4.92 0.17 3.73
C ILE A 31 -6.06 -0.26 4.65
N GLY A 32 -6.95 0.66 5.02
CA GLY A 32 -8.05 0.38 5.95
C GLY A 32 -8.98 -0.70 5.43
N SER A 33 -9.38 -0.64 4.15
CA SER A 33 -10.26 -1.65 3.55
C SER A 33 -9.57 -3.00 3.36
N LEU A 34 -8.29 -3.05 2.97
CA LEU A 34 -7.55 -4.31 2.86
C LEU A 34 -7.41 -5.02 4.22
N TYR A 35 -7.04 -4.27 5.26
CA TYR A 35 -6.90 -4.83 6.61
C TYR A 35 -8.26 -5.25 7.17
N ALA A 36 -9.28 -4.41 7.04
CA ALA A 36 -10.63 -4.74 7.48
C ALA A 36 -11.19 -5.96 6.74
N TRP A 37 -10.99 -6.04 5.43
CA TRP A 37 -11.36 -7.21 4.61
C TRP A 37 -10.70 -8.49 5.13
N PHE A 38 -9.38 -8.48 5.34
CA PHE A 38 -8.66 -9.65 5.81
C PHE A 38 -9.15 -10.09 7.20
N VAL A 39 -9.22 -9.15 8.16
CA VAL A 39 -9.68 -9.44 9.53
C VAL A 39 -11.11 -9.98 9.52
N LEU A 40 -12.03 -9.35 8.80
CA LEU A 40 -13.40 -9.83 8.70
C LEU A 40 -13.45 -11.23 8.09
N LYS A 41 -12.66 -11.49 7.04
CA LYS A 41 -12.60 -12.81 6.40
C LYS A 41 -12.04 -13.91 7.32
N LEU A 42 -11.20 -13.57 8.30
CA LEU A 42 -10.74 -14.53 9.32
C LEU A 42 -11.84 -14.94 10.30
N PHE A 43 -12.78 -14.05 10.62
CA PHE A 43 -13.86 -14.31 11.60
C PHE A 43 -15.18 -14.71 10.95
N LEU A 44 -15.30 -14.58 9.63
CA LEU A 44 -16.48 -14.98 8.86
C LEU A 44 -16.51 -16.51 8.72
N THR A 45 -17.10 -17.17 9.70
CA THR A 45 -17.37 -18.62 9.68
C THR A 45 -18.81 -18.95 9.24
N THR A 46 -19.63 -17.93 8.96
CA THR A 46 -21.09 -18.05 8.79
C THR A 46 -21.54 -18.10 7.32
N GLU A 47 -22.55 -18.91 7.04
CA GLU A 47 -23.25 -19.03 5.73
C GLU A 47 -24.17 -17.85 5.39
N THR A 48 -23.85 -16.62 5.81
CA THR A 48 -24.68 -15.45 5.47
C THR A 48 -24.19 -14.85 4.14
N PRO A 49 -24.89 -15.09 3.01
CA PRO A 49 -24.41 -14.70 1.68
C PRO A 49 -24.26 -13.18 1.54
N VAL A 50 -25.13 -12.40 2.20
CA VAL A 50 -25.10 -10.94 2.16
C VAL A 50 -23.82 -10.39 2.80
N LEU A 51 -23.39 -10.95 3.94
CA LEU A 51 -22.19 -10.48 4.64
C LEU A 51 -20.92 -10.83 3.84
N GLN A 52 -20.88 -12.01 3.21
CA GLN A 52 -19.80 -12.40 2.31
C GLN A 52 -19.66 -11.43 1.12
N LEU A 53 -20.78 -11.00 0.55
CA LEU A 53 -20.79 -10.03 -0.56
C LEU A 53 -20.27 -8.66 -0.12
N ILE A 54 -20.67 -8.18 1.07
CA ILE A 54 -20.17 -6.91 1.63
C ILE A 54 -18.66 -6.97 1.89
N VAL A 55 -18.18 -8.05 2.48
CA VAL A 55 -16.74 -8.22 2.73
C VAL A 55 -15.97 -8.36 1.42
N GLY A 56 -16.49 -9.09 0.44
CA GLY A 56 -15.92 -9.16 -0.91
C GLY A 56 -15.82 -7.78 -1.57
N ALA A 57 -16.88 -6.97 -1.48
CA ALA A 57 -16.88 -5.59 -1.98
C ALA A 57 -15.85 -4.70 -1.28
N LEU A 58 -15.69 -4.85 0.05
CA LEU A 58 -14.66 -4.13 0.81
C LEU A 58 -13.24 -4.49 0.34
N GLY A 59 -12.97 -5.78 0.12
CA GLY A 59 -11.70 -6.24 -0.44
C GLY A 59 -11.44 -5.67 -1.84
N LEU A 60 -12.48 -5.64 -2.69
CA LEU A 60 -12.40 -5.06 -4.02
C LEU A 60 -12.09 -3.55 -3.99
N ILE A 61 -12.75 -2.80 -3.09
CA ILE A 61 -12.45 -1.37 -2.88
C ILE A 61 -10.98 -1.19 -2.47
N GLY A 62 -10.46 -2.05 -1.60
CA GLY A 62 -9.05 -2.00 -1.18
C GLY A 62 -8.07 -2.27 -2.30
N VAL A 63 -8.34 -3.30 -3.12
CA VAL A 63 -7.52 -3.61 -4.29
C VAL A 63 -7.56 -2.47 -5.31
N LEU A 64 -8.74 -1.98 -5.67
CA LEU A 64 -8.89 -0.89 -6.63
C LEU A 64 -8.22 0.40 -6.13
N SER A 65 -8.42 0.77 -4.87
CA SER A 65 -7.77 1.93 -4.27
C SER A 65 -6.25 1.78 -4.24
N SER A 66 -5.76 0.56 -4.01
CA SER A 66 -4.33 0.25 -4.07
C SER A 66 -3.77 0.41 -5.48
N VAL A 67 -4.49 -0.04 -6.50
CA VAL A 67 -4.09 0.15 -7.91
C VAL A 67 -4.06 1.64 -8.25
N VAL A 68 -5.07 2.43 -7.84
CA VAL A 68 -5.07 3.88 -8.06
C VAL A 68 -3.91 4.57 -7.33
N MET A 69 -3.60 4.17 -6.09
CA MET A 69 -2.41 4.67 -5.37
C MET A 69 -1.12 4.28 -6.07
N PHE A 70 -1.03 3.07 -6.63
CA PHE A 70 0.15 2.65 -7.38
C PHE A 70 0.33 3.43 -8.69
N LEU A 71 -0.76 3.91 -9.29
CA LEU A 71 -0.74 4.72 -10.51
C LEU A 71 -0.69 6.24 -10.24
N CYS A 72 -0.63 6.67 -8.98
CA CYS A 72 -0.58 8.09 -8.63
C CYS A 72 0.82 8.70 -8.79
N THR A 73 0.85 10.05 -8.80
CA THR A 73 2.10 10.83 -8.90
C THR A 73 3.14 10.44 -7.85
N TYR A 74 2.74 10.11 -6.62
CA TYR A 74 3.68 9.72 -5.55
C TYR A 74 4.39 8.38 -5.83
N SER A 75 3.72 7.43 -6.50
CA SER A 75 4.34 6.18 -6.92
C SER A 75 5.35 6.41 -8.06
N PHE A 76 5.10 7.39 -8.90
CA PHE A 76 6.09 7.79 -9.91
C PHE A 76 7.31 8.46 -9.29
N VAL A 77 7.14 9.39 -8.35
CA VAL A 77 8.27 9.98 -7.60
C VAL A 77 9.05 8.89 -6.87
N ALA A 78 8.36 7.88 -6.35
CA ALA A 78 9.01 6.70 -5.80
C ALA A 78 9.88 5.95 -6.84
N ASN A 79 9.40 5.77 -8.07
CA ASN A 79 10.12 4.99 -9.09
C ASN A 79 10.92 5.84 -10.10
N ALA A 80 10.99 7.16 -9.92
CA ALA A 80 11.62 8.07 -10.87
C ALA A 80 13.16 7.92 -10.83
N PRO A 81 13.84 7.95 -11.99
CA PRO A 81 15.30 7.95 -12.06
C PRO A 81 15.92 9.16 -11.34
N ASP A 82 17.04 8.94 -10.65
CA ASP A 82 17.74 9.97 -9.85
C ASP A 82 18.06 11.25 -10.62
N LYS A 83 18.32 11.12 -11.93
CA LYS A 83 18.60 12.26 -12.82
C LYS A 83 17.46 13.28 -12.97
N TYR A 84 16.24 12.92 -12.55
CA TYR A 84 15.05 13.77 -12.61
C TYR A 84 14.58 14.26 -11.24
N LEU A 85 15.31 13.92 -10.17
CA LEU A 85 14.96 14.26 -8.80
C LEU A 85 16.01 15.19 -8.20
N ASP A 86 15.56 16.13 -7.38
CA ASP A 86 16.47 16.94 -6.57
C ASP A 86 17.10 16.10 -5.43
N GLU A 87 18.23 16.55 -4.87
CA GLU A 87 18.93 15.82 -3.79
C GLU A 87 18.01 15.56 -2.58
N ARG A 88 17.12 16.52 -2.27
CA ARG A 88 16.13 16.38 -1.20
C ARG A 88 15.09 15.31 -1.52
N GLU A 89 14.59 15.29 -2.75
CA GLU A 89 13.59 14.31 -3.21
C GLU A 89 14.18 12.89 -3.20
N ILE A 90 15.46 12.73 -3.57
CA ILE A 90 16.17 11.45 -3.49
C ILE A 90 16.25 10.95 -2.04
N GLN A 91 16.60 11.83 -1.09
CA GLN A 91 16.66 11.46 0.34
C GLN A 91 15.28 11.06 0.88
N ASP A 92 14.24 11.82 0.54
CA ASP A 92 12.87 11.53 0.97
C ASP A 92 12.36 10.20 0.42
N ARG A 93 12.61 9.94 -0.87
CA ARG A 93 12.31 8.68 -1.55
C ARG A 93 13.02 7.49 -0.92
N ASN A 94 14.33 7.58 -0.72
CA ASN A 94 15.13 6.49 -0.13
C ASN A 94 14.66 6.17 1.30
N ALA A 95 14.36 7.21 2.09
CA ALA A 95 13.78 7.03 3.41
C ALA A 95 12.37 6.41 3.37
N ALA A 96 11.55 6.74 2.37
CA ALA A 96 10.25 6.12 2.16
C ALA A 96 10.36 4.63 1.81
N TYR A 97 11.29 4.25 0.93
CA TYR A 97 11.55 2.82 0.62
C TYR A 97 12.08 2.05 1.82
N MET A 98 13.01 2.63 2.60
CA MET A 98 13.51 1.95 3.79
C MET A 98 12.40 1.70 4.80
N ARG A 99 11.51 2.68 5.02
CA ARG A 99 10.33 2.51 5.88
C ARG A 99 9.34 1.49 5.32
N ALA A 100 9.09 1.51 4.01
CA ALA A 100 8.25 0.51 3.36
C ALA A 100 8.83 -0.91 3.48
N TYR A 101 10.15 -1.04 3.38
CA TYR A 101 10.86 -2.31 3.58
C TYR A 101 10.74 -2.80 5.04
N ILE A 102 10.98 -1.93 6.03
CA ILE A 102 10.77 -2.27 7.44
C ILE A 102 9.32 -2.73 7.67
N TYR A 103 8.36 -2.02 7.07
CA TYR A 103 6.95 -2.39 7.17
C TYR A 103 6.70 -3.78 6.57
N ALA A 104 7.19 -4.05 5.35
CA ALA A 104 7.05 -5.35 4.69
C ALA A 104 7.62 -6.50 5.53
N VAL A 105 8.83 -6.33 6.06
CA VAL A 105 9.47 -7.33 6.94
C VAL A 105 8.67 -7.51 8.22
N SER A 106 8.26 -6.42 8.87
CA SER A 106 7.46 -6.48 10.11
C SER A 106 6.13 -7.19 9.89
N MET A 107 5.49 -6.95 8.75
CA MET A 107 4.25 -7.60 8.38
C MET A 107 4.48 -9.09 8.21
N LEU A 108 5.44 -9.52 7.37
CA LEU A 108 5.73 -10.95 7.20
C LEU A 108 6.08 -11.64 8.52
N LEU A 109 6.85 -10.98 9.39
CA LEU A 109 7.18 -11.49 10.71
C LEU A 109 5.94 -11.65 11.60
N VAL A 110 5.06 -10.65 11.63
CA VAL A 110 3.79 -10.71 12.38
C VAL A 110 2.92 -11.85 11.86
N GLY A 111 2.81 -12.02 10.53
CA GLY A 111 2.07 -13.13 9.94
C GLY A 111 2.64 -14.50 10.32
N TYR A 112 3.96 -14.63 10.32
CA TYR A 112 4.64 -15.85 10.75
C TYR A 112 4.40 -16.15 12.23
N ILE A 113 4.61 -15.17 13.11
CA ILE A 113 4.37 -15.34 14.55
C ILE A 113 2.89 -15.65 14.81
N ALA A 114 1.98 -14.93 14.15
CA ALA A 114 0.55 -15.18 14.28
C ALA A 114 0.19 -16.60 13.85
N SER A 115 0.78 -17.12 12.77
CA SER A 115 0.52 -18.49 12.31
C SER A 115 0.92 -19.55 13.37
N ASP A 116 2.04 -19.35 14.06
CA ASP A 116 2.54 -20.28 15.08
C ASP A 116 1.78 -20.13 16.42
N VAL A 117 1.50 -18.90 16.84
CA VAL A 117 0.79 -18.60 18.10
C VAL A 117 -0.68 -18.99 18.00
N VAL A 118 -1.35 -18.64 16.92
CA VAL A 118 -2.79 -18.91 16.78
C VAL A 118 -3.04 -20.41 16.71
N GLY A 119 -2.21 -21.18 16.01
CA GLY A 119 -2.34 -22.65 15.99
C GLY A 119 -2.10 -23.31 17.36
N LYS A 120 -1.29 -22.71 18.22
CA LYS A 120 -1.02 -23.21 19.58
C LYS A 120 -2.09 -22.81 20.60
N VAL A 121 -2.67 -21.61 20.46
CA VAL A 121 -3.63 -21.05 21.43
C VAL A 121 -5.08 -21.41 21.07
N TYR A 122 -5.41 -21.45 19.78
CA TYR A 122 -6.74 -21.81 19.30
C TYR A 122 -6.68 -23.19 18.64
N SER A 123 -7.05 -24.23 19.38
CA SER A 123 -7.09 -25.63 18.95
C SER A 123 -8.05 -25.93 17.77
N GLY A 124 -8.67 -24.90 17.17
CA GLY A 124 -9.56 -25.01 16.01
C GLY A 124 -9.24 -24.03 14.88
N PHE A 125 -8.15 -23.25 14.97
CA PHE A 125 -7.72 -22.37 13.89
C PHE A 125 -6.55 -22.99 13.15
N GLU A 126 -6.84 -23.61 12.00
CA GLU A 126 -5.81 -24.09 11.09
C GLU A 126 -5.46 -23.02 10.07
N VAL A 127 -4.16 -22.84 9.82
CA VAL A 127 -3.68 -21.98 8.75
C VAL A 127 -3.94 -22.69 7.43
N THR A 128 -5.15 -22.52 6.91
CA THR A 128 -5.53 -23.08 5.62
C THR A 128 -4.79 -22.39 4.48
N PRO A 129 -4.61 -23.05 3.32
CA PRO A 129 -4.05 -22.40 2.14
C PRO A 129 -4.80 -21.13 1.72
N GLU A 130 -6.11 -21.06 2.01
CA GLU A 130 -6.92 -19.88 1.74
C GLU A 130 -6.53 -18.70 2.65
N VAL A 131 -6.36 -18.93 3.95
CA VAL A 131 -5.91 -17.89 4.90
C VAL A 131 -4.55 -17.36 4.49
N LEU A 132 -3.62 -18.24 4.12
CA LEU A 132 -2.30 -17.84 3.61
C LEU A 132 -2.41 -17.01 2.33
N THR A 133 -3.24 -17.43 1.38
CA THR A 133 -3.44 -16.69 0.12
C THR A 133 -4.03 -15.30 0.37
N ASN A 134 -5.03 -15.19 1.26
CA ASN A 134 -5.60 -13.89 1.64
C ASN A 134 -4.57 -12.99 2.32
N TYR A 135 -3.72 -13.57 3.18
CA TYR A 135 -2.66 -12.84 3.85
C TYR A 135 -1.58 -12.35 2.88
N LEU A 136 -1.16 -13.19 1.93
CA LEU A 136 -0.22 -12.81 0.89
C LEU A 136 -0.78 -11.72 -0.03
N ASN A 137 -2.08 -11.77 -0.36
CA ASN A 137 -2.74 -10.70 -1.10
C ASN A 137 -2.73 -9.38 -0.32
N LEU A 138 -3.07 -9.42 0.98
CA LEU A 138 -2.96 -8.26 1.86
C LEU A 138 -1.53 -7.70 1.88
N ALA A 139 -0.52 -8.56 2.03
CA ALA A 139 0.87 -8.16 2.05
C ALA A 139 1.34 -7.56 0.72
N LEU A 140 0.98 -8.19 -0.40
CA LEU A 140 1.34 -7.74 -1.74
C LEU A 140 0.85 -6.32 -2.00
N PHE A 141 -0.46 -6.07 -1.86
CA PHE A 141 -1.03 -4.75 -2.14
C PHE A 141 -0.54 -3.69 -1.16
N THR A 142 -0.39 -4.05 0.13
CA THR A 142 0.12 -3.11 1.12
C THR A 142 1.57 -2.71 0.80
N CYS A 143 2.43 -3.67 0.47
CA CYS A 143 3.83 -3.39 0.12
C CYS A 143 3.94 -2.60 -1.19
N LEU A 144 3.09 -2.88 -2.17
CA LEU A 144 3.04 -2.18 -3.45
C LEU A 144 2.81 -0.68 -3.28
N ILE A 145 1.90 -0.28 -2.39
CA ILE A 145 1.50 1.12 -2.21
C ILE A 145 2.24 1.84 -1.09
N MET A 146 3.01 1.12 -0.28
CA MET A 146 3.62 1.68 0.94
C MET A 146 4.60 2.84 0.67
N PRO A 147 5.51 2.78 -0.32
CA PRO A 147 6.41 3.90 -0.60
C PRO A 147 5.63 5.16 -1.02
N ALA A 148 4.64 5.00 -1.91
CA ALA A 148 3.78 6.09 -2.38
C ALA A 148 2.95 6.69 -1.24
N THR A 149 2.43 5.83 -0.35
CA THR A 149 1.71 6.26 0.85
C THR A 149 2.62 7.08 1.76
N ILE A 150 3.81 6.59 2.10
CA ILE A 150 4.73 7.32 2.99
C ILE A 150 5.11 8.68 2.40
N LEU A 151 5.35 8.75 1.09
CA LEU A 151 5.62 10.03 0.40
C LEU A 151 4.42 10.98 0.48
N ALA A 152 3.21 10.51 0.18
CA ALA A 152 2.00 11.31 0.27
C ALA A 152 1.76 11.87 1.69
N TRP A 153 2.09 11.08 2.72
CA TRP A 153 1.95 11.50 4.12
C TRP A 153 3.03 12.48 4.58
N ARG A 154 4.20 12.44 3.95
CA ARG A 154 5.30 13.38 4.23
C ARG A 154 5.17 14.70 3.48
N ASP A 155 4.35 14.74 2.44
CA ASP A 155 4.09 15.96 1.68
C ASP A 155 3.40 17.02 2.57
N ARG A 156 4.12 18.15 2.75
CA ARG A 156 3.73 19.32 3.53
C ARG A 156 3.36 20.51 2.64
N SER A 157 3.23 20.31 1.33
CA SER A 157 2.84 21.38 0.42
C SER A 157 1.54 22.05 0.92
N PRO A 158 1.52 23.39 1.10
CA PRO A 158 0.34 24.11 1.54
C PRO A 158 -0.83 23.89 0.56
N VAL A 159 -2.04 23.96 1.10
CA VAL A 159 -3.28 23.92 0.32
C VAL A 159 -3.39 25.25 -0.42
N ASP A 160 -3.39 25.20 -1.75
CA ASP A 160 -3.94 26.27 -2.59
C ASP A 160 -5.46 26.08 -2.75
#